data_AF-A0ABD0VWV4-F1
#
_entry.id   AF-A0ABD0VWV4-F1
#
_cell.length_a   1.000
_cell.length_b   1.000
_cell.length_c   1.000
_cell.angle_alpha   90.00
_cell.angle_beta   90.00
_cell.angle_gamma   90.00
#
_symmetry.space_group_name_H-M   'P 1'
#
loop_
_entity.id
_entity.type
_entity.pdbx_description
1 polymer ?
#
loop_
_entity_poly.entity_id
_entity_poly.type
_entity_poly.pdbx_seq_one_letter_code
_entity_poly.pdbx_strand_id
1 'polypeptide(L)'
;MSDKRRGVSLSLYVVVNGKPCDCDIIAECKVGDAVPLEVKLTNRSKNAVGPFALTVVPFQDYQNGVQNYDLQDAVTFIGSNTFYINTVNATEEHVCMGALLFLYTGDFYLNIKFQDDSTGQGKELGGSQGKELPPSWFGLPSVHIKALEAPIEAGA
;
A
#
# COMPACT_ATOMS: atom_id res chain seq x y z
N MET A 1 31.96 11.67 14.55
CA MET A 1 31.05 10.68 15.16
C MET A 1 30.23 10.07 14.03
N SER A 2 30.52 8.83 13.65
CA SER A 2 29.90 8.18 12.48
C SER A 2 28.48 7.72 12.81
N ASP A 3 27.47 8.30 12.15
CA ASP A 3 26.08 7.86 12.25
C ASP A 3 25.96 6.45 11.64
N LYS A 4 25.64 5.48 12.49
CA LYS A 4 25.56 4.04 12.19
C LYS A 4 24.13 3.62 11.79
N ARG A 5 23.34 4.51 11.18
CA ARG A 5 21.97 4.23 10.67
C ARG A 5 21.89 4.05 9.15
N ARG A 6 22.86 3.37 8.53
CA ARG A 6 22.75 2.96 7.12
C ARG A 6 22.39 1.48 7.03
N GLY A 7 21.30 1.12 6.36
CA GLY A 7 21.23 -0.23 5.83
C GLY A 7 19.90 -0.82 5.41
N VAL A 8 18.76 -0.12 5.50
CA VAL A 8 17.49 -0.62 4.96
C VAL A 8 16.99 0.33 3.88
N SER A 9 16.82 -0.18 2.67
CA SER A 9 16.36 0.56 1.51
C SER A 9 15.38 -0.34 0.77
N LEU A 10 14.12 0.07 0.76
CA LEU A 10 13.04 -0.63 0.08
C LEU A 10 12.50 0.31 -1.00
N SER A 11 12.21 -0.23 -2.17
CA SER A 11 11.55 0.49 -3.25
C SER A 11 10.22 -0.15 -3.55
N LEU A 12 9.22 0.68 -3.77
CA LEU A 12 7.85 0.23 -4.01
C LEU A 12 7.38 0.64 -5.39
N TYR A 13 6.69 -0.28 -6.03
CA TYR A 13 6.02 -0.07 -7.30
C TYR A 13 4.59 -0.61 -7.19
N VAL A 14 3.62 0.20 -7.59
CA VAL A 14 2.20 -0.18 -7.54
C VAL A 14 1.70 -0.40 -8.95
N VAL A 15 0.93 -1.46 -9.15
CA VAL A 15 0.29 -1.81 -10.42
C VAL A 15 -1.21 -1.93 -10.17
N VAL A 16 -2.01 -1.18 -10.92
CA VAL A 16 -3.47 -1.23 -10.87
C VAL A 16 -3.98 -1.68 -12.23
N ASN A 17 -4.83 -2.71 -12.29
CA ASN A 17 -5.32 -3.29 -13.54
C ASN A 17 -4.20 -3.68 -14.53
N GLY A 18 -3.08 -4.19 -14.01
CA GLY A 18 -1.90 -4.55 -14.81
C GLY A 18 -1.09 -3.35 -15.34
N LYS A 19 -1.48 -2.11 -15.01
CA LYS A 19 -0.77 -0.89 -15.41
C LYS A 19 0.03 -0.31 -14.23
N PRO A 20 1.33 0.00 -14.41
CA PRO A 20 2.09 0.70 -13.39
C PRO A 20 1.47 2.06 -13.06
N CYS A 21 1.37 2.36 -11.77
CA CYS A 21 0.93 3.67 -11.28
C CYS A 21 2.15 4.45 -10.77
N ASP A 22 2.29 5.68 -11.26
CA ASP A 22 3.24 6.68 -10.79
C ASP A 22 2.49 7.95 -10.37
N CYS A 23 3.22 9.01 -10.01
CA CYS A 23 2.63 10.24 -9.48
C CYS A 23 1.76 11.02 -10.49
N ASP A 24 1.84 10.72 -11.80
CA ASP A 24 1.17 11.48 -12.86
C ASP A 24 0.11 10.66 -13.61
N ILE A 25 -0.02 9.35 -13.29
CA ILE A 25 -0.98 8.45 -13.92
C ILE A 25 -2.20 8.25 -13.04
N ILE A 26 -3.37 8.59 -13.57
CA ILE A 26 -4.67 8.25 -13.00
C ILE A 26 -5.09 6.87 -13.52
N ALA A 27 -5.26 5.91 -12.61
CA ALA A 27 -5.80 4.60 -12.96
C ALA A 27 -7.33 4.67 -12.99
N GLU A 28 -7.92 4.57 -14.17
CA GLU A 28 -9.37 4.50 -14.30
C GLU A 28 -9.88 3.08 -14.05
N CYS A 29 -10.97 2.97 -13.30
CA CYS A 29 -11.72 1.74 -13.10
C CYS A 29 -13.22 1.99 -13.17
N LYS A 30 -13.99 0.91 -13.27
CA LYS A 30 -15.44 0.95 -13.26
C LYS A 30 -15.95 0.55 -11.88
N VAL A 31 -16.94 1.28 -11.38
CA VAL A 31 -17.65 0.94 -10.13
C VAL A 31 -18.27 -0.46 -10.24
N GLY A 32 -18.13 -1.25 -9.18
CA GLY A 32 -18.63 -2.62 -9.12
C GLY A 32 -17.71 -3.69 -9.73
N ASP A 33 -16.69 -3.31 -10.50
CA ASP A 33 -15.70 -4.26 -11.01
C ASP A 33 -14.58 -4.50 -9.98
N ALA A 34 -14.06 -5.73 -9.95
CA ALA A 34 -12.84 -6.03 -9.21
C ALA A 34 -11.65 -5.35 -9.89
N VAL A 35 -10.88 -4.58 -9.12
CA VAL A 35 -9.70 -3.83 -9.59
C VAL A 35 -8.44 -4.50 -9.02
N PRO A 36 -7.76 -5.37 -9.80
CA PRO A 36 -6.49 -5.96 -9.39
C PRO A 36 -5.46 -4.91 -8.96
N LEU A 37 -4.82 -5.17 -7.84
CA LEU A 37 -3.77 -4.36 -7.24
C LEU A 37 -2.55 -5.23 -6.95
N GLU A 38 -1.38 -4.82 -7.44
CA GLU A 38 -0.10 -5.41 -7.08
C GLU A 38 0.77 -4.36 -6.40
N VAL A 39 1.32 -4.70 -5.24
CA VAL A 39 2.33 -3.89 -4.55
C VAL A 39 3.64 -4.66 -4.57
N LYS A 40 4.58 -4.19 -5.38
CA LYS A 40 5.90 -4.79 -5.60
C LYS A 40 6.90 -4.10 -4.70
N LEU A 41 7.59 -4.89 -3.89
CA LEU A 41 8.58 -4.44 -2.93
C LEU A 41 9.95 -4.99 -3.33
N THR A 42 10.87 -4.10 -3.69
CA THR A 42 12.26 -4.46 -4.01
C THR A 42 13.18 -4.10 -2.84
N ASN A 43 13.91 -5.08 -2.31
CA ASN A 43 14.93 -4.83 -1.31
C ASN A 43 16.25 -4.37 -1.94
N ARG A 44 16.53 -3.08 -1.86
CA ARG A 44 17.78 -2.46 -2.35
C ARG A 44 18.90 -2.44 -1.31
N SER A 45 18.70 -3.08 -0.17
CA SER A 45 19.71 -3.17 0.87
C SER A 45 20.62 -4.40 0.72
N LYS A 46 21.72 -4.39 1.48
CA LYS A 46 22.70 -5.50 1.49
C LYS A 46 22.25 -6.68 2.35
N ASN A 47 21.24 -6.51 3.19
CA ASN A 47 20.77 -7.50 4.14
C ASN A 47 19.29 -7.83 3.85
N ALA A 48 18.82 -8.96 4.36
CA ALA A 48 17.38 -9.24 4.37
C ALA A 48 16.65 -8.22 5.26
N VAL A 49 15.41 -7.89 4.88
CA VAL A 49 14.53 -6.97 5.63
C VAL A 49 13.26 -7.72 6.01
N GLY A 50 12.80 -7.59 7.25
CA GLY A 50 11.67 -8.37 7.80
C GLY A 50 11.87 -8.74 9.27
N PRO A 51 10.82 -9.20 9.97
CA PRO A 51 9.42 -9.26 9.53
C PRO A 51 8.70 -7.91 9.64
N PHE A 52 7.72 -7.66 8.77
CA PHE A 52 6.83 -6.49 8.84
C PHE A 52 5.51 -6.77 8.13
N ALA A 53 4.49 -5.96 8.43
CA ALA A 53 3.23 -5.94 7.71
C ALA A 53 3.16 -4.72 6.77
N LEU A 54 2.63 -4.93 5.57
CA LEU A 54 2.30 -3.90 4.59
C LEU A 54 0.77 -3.78 4.53
N THR A 55 0.23 -2.62 4.84
CA THR A 55 -1.22 -2.37 4.77
C THR A 55 -1.51 -1.31 3.71
N VAL A 56 -2.38 -1.65 2.76
CA VAL A 56 -2.90 -0.70 1.77
C VAL A 56 -4.16 -0.06 2.34
N VAL A 57 -4.17 1.27 2.39
CA VAL A 57 -5.26 2.06 2.96
C VAL A 57 -5.77 3.04 1.91
N PRO A 58 -6.96 2.80 1.33
CA PRO A 58 -7.59 3.78 0.47
C PRO A 58 -8.04 4.98 1.32
N PHE A 59 -7.98 6.16 0.73
CA PHE A 59 -8.52 7.39 1.29
C PHE A 59 -9.06 8.28 0.16
N GLN A 60 -9.91 9.23 0.51
CA GLN A 60 -10.29 10.32 -0.38
C GLN A 60 -9.75 11.62 0.17
N ASP A 61 -9.20 12.46 -0.70
CA ASP A 61 -8.87 13.84 -0.33
C ASP A 61 -10.13 14.70 -0.48
N TYR A 62 -10.71 15.11 0.64
CA TYR A 62 -11.84 16.03 0.68
C TYR A 62 -11.35 17.43 1.08
N GLN A 63 -11.85 18.47 0.43
CA GLN A 63 -11.55 19.88 0.73
C GLN A 63 -10.04 20.22 0.87
N ASN A 64 -9.24 19.93 -0.17
CA ASN A 64 -7.85 20.42 -0.30
C ASN A 64 -6.90 19.98 0.84
N GLY A 65 -6.89 18.69 1.18
CA GLY A 65 -5.89 18.10 2.06
C GLY A 65 -6.45 17.35 3.27
N VAL A 66 -7.78 17.25 3.42
CA VAL A 66 -8.38 16.45 4.50
C VAL A 66 -8.59 15.04 3.97
N GLN A 67 -7.65 14.16 4.32
CA GLN A 67 -7.72 12.74 3.98
C GLN A 67 -8.79 12.05 4.83
N ASN A 68 -9.88 11.59 4.20
CA ASN A 68 -10.88 10.76 4.84
C ASN A 68 -10.54 9.27 4.64
N TYR A 69 -10.27 8.59 5.76
CA TYR A 69 -9.93 7.17 5.82
C TYR A 69 -11.13 6.28 6.14
N ASP A 70 -12.28 6.86 6.51
CA ASP A 70 -13.52 6.12 6.74
C ASP A 70 -14.25 5.91 5.41
N LEU A 71 -13.69 5.02 4.59
CA LEU A 71 -14.22 4.63 3.28
C LEU A 71 -14.96 3.29 3.32
N GLN A 72 -15.35 2.80 4.50
CA GLN A 72 -15.97 1.48 4.71
C GLN A 72 -17.12 1.21 3.72
N ASP A 73 -17.90 2.24 3.39
CA ASP A 73 -19.04 2.13 2.49
C ASP A 73 -18.71 2.47 1.02
N ALA A 74 -17.53 2.97 0.70
CA ALA A 74 -17.17 3.44 -0.65
C ALA A 74 -16.14 2.56 -1.36
N VAL A 75 -15.19 1.98 -0.61
CA VAL A 75 -14.16 1.11 -1.15
C VAL A 75 -13.94 -0.05 -0.20
N THR A 76 -13.97 -1.27 -0.74
CA THR A 76 -13.65 -2.47 0.03
C THR A 76 -12.54 -3.27 -0.65
N PHE A 77 -11.79 -4.04 0.15
CA PHE A 77 -10.82 -4.98 -0.37
C PHE A 77 -11.45 -6.33 -0.62
N ILE A 78 -11.17 -6.88 -1.78
CA ILE A 78 -11.40 -8.29 -2.05
C ILE A 78 -10.20 -9.05 -1.48
N GLY A 79 -10.39 -9.63 -0.30
CA GLY A 79 -9.34 -10.32 0.46
C GLY A 79 -8.72 -9.45 1.54
N SER A 80 -7.44 -9.69 1.86
CA SER A 80 -6.72 -8.91 2.88
C SER A 80 -6.18 -7.61 2.31
N ASN A 81 -6.35 -6.51 3.06
CA ASN A 81 -5.65 -5.25 2.79
C ASN A 81 -4.26 -5.20 3.45
N THR A 82 -3.96 -6.16 4.32
CA THR A 82 -2.72 -6.26 5.08
C THR A 82 -1.96 -7.54 4.72
N PHE A 83 -0.71 -7.38 4.33
CA PHE A 83 0.18 -8.43 3.87
C PHE A 83 1.32 -8.61 4.85
N TYR A 84 1.40 -9.78 5.47
CA TYR A 84 2.48 -10.13 6.41
C TYR A 84 3.69 -10.65 5.63
N ILE A 85 4.81 -9.96 5.75
CA ILE A 85 6.03 -10.24 5.01
C ILE A 85 7.11 -10.65 6.02
N ASN A 86 7.42 -11.95 6.04
CA ASN A 86 8.40 -12.51 6.96
C ASN A 86 9.82 -12.00 6.67
N THR A 87 10.20 -12.03 5.40
CA THR A 87 11.52 -11.56 4.94
C THR A 87 11.51 -11.25 3.45
N VAL A 88 12.29 -10.26 3.06
CA VAL A 88 12.67 -9.99 1.67
C VAL A 88 14.18 -10.01 1.61
N ASN A 89 14.77 -10.97 0.89
CA ASN A 89 16.22 -11.12 0.85
C ASN A 89 16.87 -9.93 0.13
N ALA A 90 18.17 -9.77 0.32
CA ALA A 90 18.93 -8.71 -0.34
C ALA A 90 18.77 -8.80 -1.86
N THR A 91 18.50 -7.67 -2.52
CA THR A 91 18.30 -7.55 -3.98
C THR A 91 17.09 -8.28 -4.57
N GLU A 92 16.26 -8.92 -3.74
CA GLU A 92 15.06 -9.62 -4.20
C GLU A 92 13.81 -8.73 -4.22
N GLU A 93 12.81 -9.21 -4.95
CA GLU A 93 11.48 -8.62 -5.05
C GLU A 93 10.45 -9.52 -4.34
N HIS A 94 9.48 -8.88 -3.70
CA HIS A 94 8.29 -9.53 -3.14
C HIS A 94 7.03 -8.84 -3.66
N VAL A 95 6.04 -9.60 -4.12
CA VAL A 95 4.82 -9.07 -4.72
C VAL A 95 3.62 -9.39 -3.83
N CYS A 96 2.92 -8.36 -3.37
CA CYS A 96 1.66 -8.48 -2.65
C CYS A 96 0.51 -8.28 -3.63
N MET A 97 -0.36 -9.28 -3.75
CA MET A 97 -1.50 -9.27 -4.67
C MET A 97 -2.80 -9.09 -3.91
N GLY A 98 -3.65 -8.17 -4.37
CA GLY A 98 -5.00 -7.98 -3.87
C GLY A 98 -5.92 -7.44 -4.96
N ALA A 99 -7.15 -7.12 -4.57
CA ALA A 99 -8.04 -6.36 -5.44
C ALA A 99 -8.90 -5.40 -4.61
N LEU A 100 -9.24 -4.28 -5.23
CA LEU A 100 -10.13 -3.27 -4.68
C LEU A 100 -11.49 -3.38 -5.37
N LEU A 101 -12.56 -3.08 -4.65
CA LEU A 101 -13.90 -2.93 -5.17
C LEU A 101 -14.40 -1.54 -4.79
N PHE A 102 -14.66 -0.71 -5.80
CA PHE A 102 -15.21 0.62 -5.64
C PHE A 102 -16.73 0.54 -5.78
N LEU A 103 -17.45 1.01 -4.76
CA LEU A 103 -18.91 0.96 -4.69
C LEU A 103 -19.58 2.26 -5.16
N TYR A 104 -18.82 3.34 -5.22
CA TYR A 104 -19.27 4.64 -5.73
C TYR A 104 -18.24 5.25 -6.67
N THR A 105 -18.71 6.13 -7.55
CA THR A 105 -17.82 6.94 -8.39
C THR A 105 -17.05 7.94 -7.58
N GLY A 106 -15.84 8.25 -8.01
CA GLY A 106 -15.05 9.32 -7.41
C GLY A 106 -13.56 9.14 -7.63
N ASP A 107 -12.82 10.11 -7.08
CA ASP A 107 -11.38 10.08 -7.00
C ASP A 107 -10.96 9.48 -5.66
N PHE A 108 -10.11 8.46 -5.72
CA PHE A 108 -9.61 7.73 -4.57
C PHE A 108 -8.09 7.64 -4.65
N TYR A 109 -7.47 7.56 -3.49
CA TYR A 109 -6.02 7.49 -3.36
C TYR A 109 -5.62 6.32 -2.48
N LEU A 110 -4.49 5.69 -2.76
CA LEU A 110 -3.94 4.63 -1.90
C LEU A 110 -2.74 5.14 -1.13
N ASN A 111 -2.77 4.92 0.18
CA ASN A 111 -1.61 5.02 1.05
C ASN A 111 -1.12 3.62 1.39
N ILE A 112 0.19 3.41 1.39
CA ILE A 112 0.79 2.14 1.80
C ILE A 112 1.52 2.38 3.12
N LYS A 113 1.08 1.69 4.17
CA LYS A 113 1.63 1.79 5.51
C LYS A 113 2.42 0.55 5.83
N PHE A 114 3.50 0.74 6.57
CA PHE A 114 4.31 -0.35 7.08
C PHE A 114 4.23 -0.38 8.59
N GLN A 115 4.13 -1.59 9.13
CA GLN A 115 4.13 -1.83 10.56
C GLN A 115 5.19 -2.88 10.86
N ASP A 116 6.05 -2.59 11.84
CA ASP A 116 7.01 -3.57 12.34
C ASP A 116 6.24 -4.64 13.13
N ASP A 117 6.43 -5.91 12.74
CA ASP A 117 5.79 -7.07 13.36
C ASP A 117 6.76 -7.83 14.31
N SER A 118 7.92 -7.24 14.59
CA SER A 118 8.95 -7.85 15.45
C SER A 118 8.59 -7.94 16.94
N THR A 119 7.37 -7.57 17.35
CA THR A 119 6.88 -7.64 18.74
C THR A 119 6.21 -8.96 19.10
N GLY A 120 6.02 -9.89 18.15
CA GLY A 120 5.23 -11.12 18.36
C GLY A 120 5.91 -12.30 19.06
N GLN A 121 7.23 -12.31 19.29
CA GLN A 121 7.89 -13.44 19.96
C GLN A 121 8.85 -12.97 21.06
N GLY A 122 8.32 -12.88 22.28
CA GLY A 122 9.06 -12.99 23.53
C GLY A 122 9.64 -11.71 24.10
N LYS A 123 8.83 -10.94 24.86
CA LYS A 123 9.30 -10.11 25.99
C LYS A 123 8.22 -9.95 27.06
N GLU A 124 8.12 -10.94 27.95
CA GLU A 124 7.97 -10.57 29.37
C GLU A 124 9.23 -9.78 29.76
N LEU A 125 9.04 -8.73 30.57
CA LEU A 125 10.06 -7.81 31.11
C LEU A 125 10.60 -6.77 30.12
N GLY A 126 10.04 -5.56 30.24
CA GLY A 126 10.80 -4.32 30.09
C GLY A 126 10.98 -3.79 28.67
N GLY A 127 10.20 -2.74 28.36
CA GLY A 127 10.44 -1.69 27.36
C GLY A 127 11.30 -2.03 26.15
N SER A 128 10.68 -2.14 24.98
CA SER A 128 11.39 -2.01 23.71
C SER A 128 10.68 -0.92 22.89
N GLN A 129 11.39 0.19 22.68
CA GLN A 129 11.02 1.22 21.71
C GLN A 129 10.74 0.53 20.38
N GLY A 130 9.55 0.74 19.81
CA GLY A 130 9.25 0.33 18.45
C GLY A 130 10.35 0.88 17.54
N LYS A 131 10.99 -0.02 16.80
CA LYS A 131 12.10 0.34 15.92
C LYS A 131 11.53 1.24 14.83
N GLU A 132 11.78 2.55 14.93
CA GLU A 132 11.24 3.54 13.99
C GLU A 132 11.60 3.13 12.56
N LEU A 133 10.57 2.93 11.74
CA LEU A 133 10.72 2.61 10.35
C LEU A 133 11.40 3.77 9.61
N PRO A 134 12.24 3.52 8.60
CA PRO A 134 12.93 4.59 7.89
C PRO A 134 11.95 5.61 7.31
N PRO A 135 12.17 6.91 7.47
CA PRO A 135 11.33 7.97 6.87
C PRO A 135 11.15 7.81 5.35
N SER A 136 12.15 7.24 4.65
CA SER A 136 12.11 6.95 3.22
C SER A 136 11.03 5.93 2.83
N TRP A 137 10.46 5.21 3.79
CA TRP A 137 9.37 4.28 3.55
C TRP A 137 8.00 4.96 3.45
N PHE A 138 7.89 6.21 3.89
CA PHE A 138 6.63 6.96 3.93
C PHE A 138 6.47 7.93 2.74
N GLY A 139 7.49 8.04 1.87
CA GLY A 139 7.49 8.92 0.68
C GLY A 139 7.04 8.20 -0.59
N LEU A 140 5.93 7.45 -0.51
CA LEU A 140 5.47 6.60 -1.59
C LEU A 140 4.67 7.38 -2.63
N PRO A 141 4.67 6.95 -3.91
CA PRO A 141 3.86 7.58 -4.93
C PRO A 141 2.39 7.54 -4.50
N SER A 142 1.72 8.70 -4.58
CA SER A 142 0.27 8.76 -4.37
C SER A 142 -0.39 8.06 -5.56
N VAL A 143 -0.96 6.88 -5.33
CA VAL A 143 -1.67 6.14 -6.39
C VAL A 143 -3.06 6.73 -6.48
N HIS A 144 -3.36 7.40 -7.60
CA HIS A 144 -4.67 7.98 -7.88
C HIS A 144 -5.49 7.01 -8.73
N ILE A 145 -6.64 6.60 -8.20
CA ILE A 145 -7.62 5.77 -8.89
C ILE A 145 -8.91 6.56 -9.06
N LYS A 146 -9.44 6.59 -10.29
CA LYS A 146 -10.71 7.22 -10.60
C LYS A 146 -11.74 6.15 -10.93
N ALA A 147 -12.73 5.99 -10.06
CA ALA A 147 -13.85 5.08 -10.27
C ALA A 147 -14.96 5.81 -11.04
N LEU A 148 -15.31 5.26 -12.20
CA LEU A 148 -16.30 5.79 -13.12
C LEU A 148 -17.55 4.91 -13.14
N GLU A 149 -18.69 5.52 -13.48
CA GLU A 149 -19.93 4.77 -13.67
C GLU A 149 -19.78 3.74 -14.78
N ALA A 150 -20.59 2.69 -14.69
CA ALA A 150 -20.82 1.83 -15.83
C ALA A 150 -21.39 2.67 -16.99
N PRO A 151 -20.92 2.50 -18.24
CA PRO A 151 -21.74 2.92 -19.37
C PRO A 151 -23.11 2.28 -19.21
N ILE A 152 -24.17 3.09 -19.26
CA ILE A 152 -25.54 2.57 -19.32
C ILE A 152 -25.63 1.83 -20.65
N GLU A 153 -25.46 0.51 -20.64
CA GLU A 153 -25.89 -0.32 -21.76
C GLU A 153 -27.41 -0.22 -21.77
N ALA A 154 -27.93 0.63 -22.66
CA ALA A 154 -29.34 0.62 -22.98
C ALA A 154 -29.66 -0.80 -23.47
N GLY A 155 -30.37 -1.56 -22.62
CA GLY A 155 -30.78 -2.92 -22.91
C GLY A 155 -31.45 -2.98 -24.29
N ALA A 156 -30.90 -3.82 -25.15
CA ALA A 156 -31.51 -4.19 -26.43
C ALA A 156 -32.71 -5.12 -26.20
#